data_AF-A0A8T4PFI4-F1
#
_entry.id   AF-A0A8T4PFI4-F1
#
_cell.length_a   1.000
_cell.length_b   1.000
_cell.length_c   1.000
_cell.angle_alpha   90.00
_cell.angle_beta   90.00
_cell.angle_gamma   90.00
#
_symmetry.space_group_name_H-M   'P 1'
#
loop_
_entity.id
_entity.type
_entity.pdbx_description
1 polymer ?
#
loop_
_entity_poly.entity_id
_entity_poly.type
_entity_poly.pdbx_seq_one_letter_code
_entity_poly.pdbx_strand_id
1 'polypeptide(L)' 'MVFIRVKKISNNYYYYLVKSIRINGKIRQKVVRYIGKSKNLVSMIENAQKK' A
#
# COMPACT_ATOMS: atom_id res chain seq x y z
N MET A 1 -8.14 -9.81 -2.62
CA MET A 1 -7.25 -9.06 -3.54
C MET A 1 -6.38 -8.10 -2.75
N VAL A 2 -5.10 -7.98 -3.11
CA VAL A 2 -4.13 -7.05 -2.48
C VAL A 2 -3.73 -6.02 -3.51
N PHE A 3 -3.65 -4.74 -3.12
CA PHE A 3 -3.26 -3.65 -4.02
C PHE A 3 -2.63 -2.50 -3.23
N ILE A 4 -1.97 -1.59 -3.95
CA ILE A 4 -1.37 -0.38 -3.38
C ILE A 4 -2.42 0.72 -3.36
N ARG A 5 -2.56 1.38 -2.22
CA ARG A 5 -3.41 2.56 -2.04
C ARG A 5 -2.54 3.77 -1.73
N VAL A 6 -2.85 4.88 -2.37
CA VAL A 6 -2.20 6.17 -2.16
C VAL A 6 -3.10 7.07 -1.33
N LYS A 7 -2.53 7.77 -0.35
CA LYS A 7 -3.20 8.82 0.41
C LYS A 7 -2.35 10.08 0.36
N LYS A 8 -2.94 11.19 -0.10
CA LYS A 8 -2.32 12.52 0.00
C LYS A 8 -2.63 13.10 1.38
N ILE A 9 -1.59 13.50 2.11
CA ILE A 9 -1.73 14.21 3.39
C ILE A 9 -0.82 15.44 3.31
N SER A 10 -1.44 16.63 3.38
CA SER A 10 -0.79 17.89 3.05
C SER A 10 -0.16 17.82 1.65
N ASN A 11 1.16 17.99 1.54
CA ASN A 11 1.90 17.94 0.28
C ASN A 11 2.66 16.62 0.04
N ASN A 12 2.41 15.59 0.86
CA ASN A 12 3.10 14.31 0.75
C ASN A 12 2.14 13.18 0.32
N TYR A 13 2.64 12.28 -0.52
CA TYR A 13 1.95 11.05 -0.91
C TYR A 13 2.45 9.86 -0.09
N TYR A 14 1.51 9.15 0.52
CA TYR A 14 1.76 8.00 1.37
C TYR A 14 1.15 6.76 0.76
N TYR A 15 1.97 5.71 0.65
CA TYR A 15 1.63 4.46 0.00
C TYR A 15 1.41 3.36 1.04
N TYR A 16 0.36 2.58 0.83
CA TYR A 16 -0.05 1.49 1.72
C TYR A 16 -0.36 0.26 0.89
N LEU A 17 0.10 -0.90 1.33
CA LEU A 17 -0.39 -2.18 0.85
C LEU A 17 -1.67 -2.50 1.61
N VAL A 18 -2.79 -2.61 0.90
CA VAL A 18 -4.10 -2.94 1.47
C VAL A 18 -4.63 -4.23 0.88
N LYS A 19 -5.30 -5.02 1.72
CA LYS A 19 -6.02 -6.23 1.34
C LYS A 19 -7.52 -5.96 1.44
N SER A 20 -8.23 -6.26 0.37
CA SER A 20 -9.68 -6.36 0.39
C SER A 20 -10.11 -7.64 1.10
N ILE A 21 -10.88 -7.51 2.17
CA ILE A 21 -11.43 -8.59 2.98
C ILE A 21 -12.93 -8.41 3.15
N ARG A 22 -13.69 -9.51 3.20
CA ARG A 22 -15.14 -9.47 3.44
C ARG A 22 -15.41 -9.72 4.92
N ILE A 23 -16.06 -8.77 5.59
CA ILE A 23 -16.45 -8.86 7.00
C ILE A 23 -17.92 -8.47 7.10
N ASN A 24 -18.74 -9.36 7.68
CA ASN A 24 -20.19 -9.17 7.86
C ASN A 24 -20.89 -8.78 6.54
N GLY A 25 -20.61 -9.53 5.47
CA GLY A 25 -21.18 -9.30 4.14
C GLY A 25 -20.61 -8.11 3.37
N LYS A 26 -19.93 -7.16 4.03
CA LYS A 26 -19.37 -5.94 3.43
C LYS A 26 -17.89 -6.10 3.08
N ILE A 27 -17.47 -5.54 1.95
CA ILE A 27 -16.05 -5.45 1.57
C ILE A 27 -15.40 -4.33 2.36
N ARG A 28 -14.34 -4.64 3.09
CA ARG A 28 -13.51 -3.69 3.84
C ARG A 28 -12.05 -3.78 3.37
N GLN A 29 -11.36 -2.65 3.40
CA GLN A 29 -9.93 -2.61 3.12
C GLN A 29 -9.16 -2.65 4.44
N LYS A 30 -8.32 -3.66 4.63
CA LYS A 30 -7.40 -3.77 5.76
C LYS A 30 -6.00 -3.37 5.31
N VAL A 31 -5.38 -2.43 6.02
CA VAL A 31 -3.97 -2.08 5.80
C VAL A 31 -3.11 -3.26 6.23
N VAL A 32 -2.29 -3.76 5.31
CA VAL A 32 -1.34 -4.85 5.52
C VAL A 32 0.02 -4.28 5.88
N ARG A 33 0.49 -3.29 5.12
CA ARG A 33 1.81 -2.69 5.31
C ARG A 33 1.80 -1.22 4.92
N TYR A 34 2.45 -0.39 5.73
CA TYR A 34 2.80 0.97 5.34
C TYR A 34 4.11 0.95 4.55
N ILE A 35 4.11 1.54 3.35
CA ILE A 35 5.27 1.55 2.46
C ILE A 35 6.06 2.85 2.62
N GLY A 36 5.39 3.96 2.94
CA GLY A 36 6.02 5.27 3.10
C GLY A 36 5.77 6.19 1.91
N LYS A 37 6.76 7.05 1.61
CA LYS A 37 6.71 7.98 0.47
C LYS A 37 7.14 7.27 -0.83
N SER A 38 6.92 7.92 -1.98
CA SER A 38 7.25 7.39 -3.30
C SER A 38 8.71 6.92 -3.44
N LYS A 39 9.68 7.65 -2.87
CA LYS A 39 11.10 7.24 -2.88
C LYS A 39 11.33 5.86 -2.28
N ASN A 40 10.61 5.52 -1.21
CA ASN A 40 10.74 4.21 -0.56
C ASN A 40 10.06 3.10 -1.38
N LEU A 41 9.04 3.45 -2.17
CA LEU A 41 8.35 2.49 -3.03
C LEU A 41 9.28 1.99 -4.15
N VAL A 42 10.00 2.91 -4.79
CA VAL A 42 10.94 2.59 -5.89
C VAL A 42 12.05 1.68 -5.39
N SER A 43 12.69 2.02 -4.26
CA SER A 43 13.78 1.20 -3.72
C SER A 43 13.31 -0.21 -3.30
N MET A 44 12.08 -0.36 -2.81
CA MET A 44 11.54 -1.69 -2.49
C MET A 44 11.30 -2.54 -3.75
N ILE A 45 10.85 -1.93 -4.84
CA ILE A 45 10.60 -2.63 -6.11
C ILE A 45 11.93 -3.08 -6.72
N GLU A 46 12.93 -2.20 -6.77
CA GLU A 46 14.27 -2.52 -7.29
C GLU A 46 14.92 -3.68 -6.51
N ASN A 47 14.77 -3.69 -5.19
CA ASN A 47 15.28 -4.79 -4.35
C ASN A 47 14.51 -6.10 -4.57
N ALA A 48 13.20 -6.04 -4.89
CA ALA A 48 12.40 -7.23 -5.16
C ALA A 48 12.68 -7.85 -6.54
N GLN A 49 13.11 -7.04 -7.52
CA GLN A 49 13.45 -7.52 -8.87
C GLN A 49 14.88 -8.08 -8.98
N LYS A 50 15.77 -7.72 -8.06
CA LYS A 50 17.15 -8.24 -7.98
C LYS A 50 17.26 -9.61 -7.28
N LYS A 51 16.16 -10.10 -6.72
CA LYS A 51 16.07 -11.37 -5.98
C LYS A 51 15.33 -12.41 -6.80
#